data_AF-A0A8H6W8U2-F1
#
_entry.id   AF-A0A8H6W8U2-F1
#
_cell.length_a   1.000
_cell.length_b   1.000
_cell.length_c   1.000
_cell.angle_alpha   90.00
_cell.angle_beta   90.00
_cell.angle_gamma   90.00
#
_symmetry.space_group_name_H-M   'P 1'
#
loop_
_entity.id
_entity.type
_entity.pdbx_description
1 polymer ?
#
loop_
_entity_poly.entity_id
_entity_poly.type
_entity_poly.pdbx_seq_one_letter_code
_entity_poly.pdbx_strand_id
1 'polypeptide(L)'
;MAPAAIDGRPDAITRSYAASAYYQPVAHRPNLIVLTGAEVTRIAFTEAKEGATATTVAVLIEDKAGRKAHSIKVKPGAEVISCAGTIKTPQLLELSGVGDPAILSSLGIKTVVNLPGVGEGVIDQVFFGVSYELANSSIVTLDDLRNPKFLTSALAEYAANKTGIMTIGVTGFALVPLQTITGPRDATRLTNVQAAQIAVGNSSAAQKEKWDTIIHGLRDPAHRGLVEMVAFPGFFTTASAPVAGKKYLTFTGNLHFPFSTGSIHITSSDPTVPPVIDPRYYEQDFGQFLSYCFWVLNSVAGPDLEVLVYTLKFIRKLAKTGGFKAILGAEIDPGLRVQSDPDIQGIYIKK
;
A
#
# COMPACT_ATOMS: atom_id res chain seq x y z
N MET A 1 -5.12 2.40 4.52
CA MET A 1 -6.57 2.15 4.37
C MET A 1 -7.12 1.53 5.65
N ALA A 2 -8.18 2.11 6.23
CA ALA A 2 -8.86 1.51 7.37
C ALA A 2 -9.45 0.15 6.96
N PRO A 3 -9.44 -0.90 7.80
CA PRO A 3 -10.25 -2.07 7.53
C PRO A 3 -11.71 -1.65 7.38
N ALA A 4 -12.25 -1.81 6.18
CA ALA A 4 -13.67 -1.67 5.86
C ALA A 4 -14.47 -2.93 6.26
N ALA A 5 -13.85 -3.87 6.97
CA ALA A 5 -14.51 -5.02 7.54
C ALA A 5 -15.13 -4.63 8.89
N ILE A 6 -16.46 -4.66 8.95
CA ILE A 6 -17.25 -4.43 10.15
C ILE A 6 -17.69 -5.80 10.66
N ASP A 7 -17.60 -6.02 11.97
CA ASP A 7 -18.27 -7.16 12.60
C ASP A 7 -19.79 -6.95 12.49
N GLY A 8 -20.42 -7.79 11.65
CA GLY A 8 -21.82 -7.66 11.26
C GLY A 8 -22.83 -8.10 12.30
N ARG A 9 -22.39 -8.49 13.52
CA ARG A 9 -23.34 -8.75 14.61
C ARG A 9 -24.01 -7.42 15.00
N PRO A 10 -25.34 -7.40 15.20
CA PRO A 10 -26.09 -6.15 15.44
C PRO A 10 -25.59 -5.31 16.62
N ASP A 11 -24.97 -5.94 17.61
CA ASP A 11 -24.41 -5.32 18.81
C ASP A 11 -22.92 -4.95 18.69
N ALA A 12 -22.25 -5.35 17.60
CA ALA A 12 -20.79 -5.32 17.48
C ALA A 12 -20.28 -4.57 16.25
N ILE A 13 -21.01 -3.57 15.71
CA ILE A 13 -20.60 -2.70 14.58
C ILE A 13 -19.28 -1.98 14.90
N THR A 14 -18.20 -2.71 14.77
CA THR A 14 -16.84 -2.39 15.19
C THR A 14 -15.90 -3.00 14.16
N ARG A 15 -14.63 -2.59 14.20
CA ARG A 15 -13.62 -3.15 13.30
C ARG A 15 -13.50 -4.67 13.49
N SER A 16 -13.72 -5.41 12.41
CA SER A 16 -13.30 -6.81 12.30
C SER A 16 -11.86 -6.87 11.78
N TYR A 17 -10.99 -7.56 12.50
CA TYR A 17 -9.58 -7.73 12.16
C TYR A 17 -9.05 -9.06 12.69
N ALA A 18 -7.82 -9.44 12.31
CA ALA A 18 -7.28 -10.76 12.59
C ALA A 18 -7.39 -11.16 14.08
N ALA A 19 -7.14 -10.23 15.02
CA ALA A 19 -7.21 -10.57 16.43
C ALA A 19 -8.66 -10.78 16.92
N SER A 20 -9.62 -9.93 16.52
CA SER A 20 -11.02 -10.11 16.93
C SER A 20 -11.69 -11.30 16.27
N ALA A 21 -11.38 -11.57 14.99
CA ALA A 21 -12.00 -12.65 14.24
C ALA A 21 -11.37 -14.03 14.51
N TYR A 22 -10.04 -14.12 14.67
CA TYR A 22 -9.34 -15.42 14.75
C TYR A 22 -8.75 -15.72 16.13
N TYR A 23 -8.24 -14.72 16.85
CA TYR A 23 -7.60 -14.97 18.15
C TYR A 23 -8.60 -14.96 19.31
N GLN A 24 -9.38 -13.89 19.47
CA GLN A 24 -10.29 -13.72 20.61
C GLN A 24 -11.24 -14.92 20.83
N PRO A 25 -11.87 -15.52 19.80
CA PRO A 25 -12.78 -16.65 19.99
C PRO A 25 -12.11 -17.91 20.56
N VAL A 26 -10.78 -18.04 20.40
CA VAL A 26 -10.01 -19.23 20.78
C VAL A 26 -8.92 -18.92 21.81
N ALA A 27 -8.90 -17.72 22.37
CA ALA A 27 -7.88 -17.26 23.31
C ALA A 27 -7.80 -18.10 24.59
N HIS A 28 -8.88 -18.83 24.93
CA HIS A 28 -8.94 -19.73 26.07
C HIS A 28 -8.20 -21.06 25.87
N ARG A 29 -7.74 -21.37 24.65
CA ARG A 29 -7.07 -22.65 24.36
C ARG A 29 -5.70 -22.71 25.05
N PRO A 30 -5.43 -23.72 25.89
CA PRO A 30 -4.19 -23.78 26.67
C PRO A 30 -2.94 -24.01 25.82
N ASN A 31 -3.09 -24.47 24.58
CA ASN A 31 -2.00 -24.68 23.62
C ASN A 31 -1.73 -23.46 22.71
N LEU A 32 -2.44 -22.34 22.90
CA LEU A 32 -2.22 -21.09 22.16
C LEU A 32 -1.71 -20.01 23.11
N ILE A 33 -0.42 -19.71 22.99
CA ILE A 33 0.24 -18.69 23.83
C ILE A 33 0.51 -17.48 22.96
N VAL A 34 0.00 -16.31 23.36
CA VAL A 34 0.28 -15.03 22.72
C VAL A 34 1.06 -14.16 23.69
N LEU A 35 2.28 -13.79 23.30
CA LEU A 35 3.14 -12.89 24.05
C LEU A 35 3.09 -11.52 23.37
N THR A 36 2.51 -10.53 24.04
CA THR A 36 2.53 -9.12 23.61
C THR A 36 3.73 -8.40 24.22
N GLY A 37 4.16 -7.30 23.60
CA GLY A 37 5.37 -6.59 24.05
C GLY A 37 6.67 -7.39 23.88
N ALA A 38 6.64 -8.45 23.06
CA ALA A 38 7.77 -9.32 22.75
C ALA A 38 8.18 -9.12 21.29
N GLU A 39 9.24 -8.35 21.04
CA GLU A 39 9.79 -8.08 19.72
C GLU A 39 10.81 -9.16 19.35
N VAL A 40 10.54 -9.93 18.31
CA VAL A 40 11.50 -10.91 17.77
C VAL A 40 12.63 -10.18 17.07
N THR A 41 13.88 -10.45 17.46
CA THR A 41 15.05 -9.75 16.91
C THR A 41 15.90 -10.60 16.00
N ARG A 42 15.90 -11.93 16.19
CA ARG A 42 16.74 -12.85 15.42
C ARG A 42 16.23 -14.29 15.51
N ILE A 43 16.42 -15.04 14.44
CA ILE A 43 16.29 -16.50 14.39
C ILE A 43 17.71 -17.09 14.27
N ALA A 44 18.04 -18.04 15.14
CA ALA A 44 19.28 -18.80 15.07
C ALA A 44 19.05 -20.11 14.32
N PHE A 45 20.07 -20.57 13.60
CA PHE A 45 20.04 -21.78 12.78
C PHE A 45 21.15 -22.76 13.17
N THR A 46 21.00 -24.04 12.81
CA THR A 46 22.00 -25.08 13.06
C THR A 46 23.31 -24.84 12.31
N GLU A 47 23.24 -24.73 10.99
CA GLU A 47 24.39 -24.61 10.08
C GLU A 47 24.12 -23.57 9.00
N ALA A 48 25.19 -22.97 8.46
CA ALA A 48 25.11 -22.04 7.34
C ALA A 48 25.10 -22.81 6.02
N LYS A 49 23.92 -23.26 5.59
CA LYS A 49 23.69 -23.95 4.33
C LYS A 49 22.23 -23.86 3.89
N GLU A 50 21.98 -24.21 2.63
CA GLU A 50 20.61 -24.49 2.17
C GLU A 50 19.99 -25.64 2.99
N GLY A 51 18.74 -25.47 3.44
CA GLY A 51 18.09 -26.39 4.36
C GLY A 51 18.48 -26.22 5.84
N ALA A 52 19.06 -25.06 6.22
CA ALA A 52 19.33 -24.73 7.62
C ALA A 52 18.07 -24.82 8.50
N THR A 53 18.20 -25.40 9.70
CA THR A 53 17.07 -25.60 10.62
C THR A 53 17.07 -24.53 11.70
N ALA A 54 15.93 -23.87 11.92
CA ALA A 54 15.78 -22.90 13.00
C ALA A 54 15.85 -23.59 14.37
N THR A 55 16.63 -23.05 15.29
CA THR A 55 16.89 -23.66 16.61
C THR A 55 16.40 -22.80 17.76
N THR A 56 16.52 -21.48 17.64
CA THR A 56 16.20 -20.53 18.71
C THR A 56 15.67 -19.24 18.12
N VAL A 57 14.68 -18.64 18.77
CA VAL A 57 14.16 -17.31 18.45
C VAL A 57 14.56 -16.37 19.58
N ALA A 58 15.35 -15.35 19.26
CA ALA A 58 15.72 -14.28 20.19
C ALA A 58 14.60 -13.23 20.22
N VAL A 59 14.22 -12.81 21.43
CA VAL A 59 13.14 -11.84 21.64
C VAL A 59 13.55 -10.79 22.67
N LEU A 60 13.15 -9.55 22.45
CA LEU A 60 13.21 -8.48 23.43
C LEU A 60 11.83 -8.31 24.06
N ILE A 61 11.74 -8.49 25.37
CA ILE A 61 10.50 -8.34 26.13
C ILE A 61 10.59 -7.07 26.96
N GLU A 62 9.58 -6.22 26.84
CA GLU A 62 9.44 -5.02 27.67
C GLU A 62 8.62 -5.33 28.93
N ASP A 63 9.23 -5.13 30.11
CA ASP A 63 8.58 -5.25 31.40
C ASP A 63 8.73 -3.95 32.22
N LYS A 64 8.15 -3.90 33.43
CA LYS A 64 8.23 -2.71 34.32
C LYS A 64 9.67 -2.33 34.71
N ALA A 65 10.63 -3.23 34.56
CA ALA A 65 12.05 -3.03 34.84
C ALA A 65 12.88 -2.77 33.56
N GLY A 66 12.23 -2.59 32.41
CA GLY A 66 12.86 -2.24 31.14
C GLY A 66 12.82 -3.37 30.11
N ARG A 67 13.59 -3.20 29.03
CA ARG A 67 13.63 -4.12 27.89
C ARG A 67 14.74 -5.16 28.08
N LYS A 68 14.38 -6.45 28.13
CA LYS A 68 15.32 -7.56 28.38
C LYS A 68 15.35 -8.55 27.23
N ALA A 69 16.53 -9.13 26.99
CA ALA A 69 16.71 -10.17 26.01
C ALA A 69 16.36 -11.56 26.56
N HIS A 70 15.59 -12.31 25.78
CA HIS A 70 15.20 -13.68 26.05
C HIS A 70 15.41 -14.55 24.81
N SER A 71 15.33 -15.87 24.98
CA SER A 71 15.48 -16.83 23.90
C SER A 71 14.48 -17.96 24.06
N ILE A 72 13.78 -18.29 22.97
CA ILE A 72 12.79 -19.36 22.90
C ILE A 72 13.38 -20.48 22.05
N LYS A 73 13.56 -21.68 22.64
CA LYS A 73 14.05 -22.85 21.91
C LYS A 73 12.94 -23.44 21.05
N VAL A 74 13.26 -23.75 19.79
CA VAL A 74 12.37 -24.44 18.86
C VAL A 74 12.40 -25.94 19.20
N LYS A 75 11.23 -26.56 19.34
CA LYS A 75 11.12 -28.00 19.61
C LYS A 75 11.50 -28.80 18.34
N PRO A 76 12.06 -30.01 18.49
CA PRO A 76 12.26 -30.90 17.35
C PRO A 76 10.95 -31.14 16.59
N GLY A 77 10.99 -31.01 15.26
CA GLY A 77 9.82 -31.15 14.39
C GLY A 77 8.84 -29.97 14.39
N ALA A 78 9.15 -28.87 15.09
CA ALA A 78 8.37 -27.64 15.02
C ALA A 78 8.92 -26.66 13.98
N GLU A 79 8.08 -25.72 13.57
CA GLU A 79 8.40 -24.69 12.59
C GLU A 79 8.41 -23.29 13.23
N VAL A 80 9.21 -22.39 12.65
CA VAL A 80 9.15 -20.96 12.93
C VAL A 80 8.55 -20.28 11.71
N ILE A 81 7.37 -19.68 11.88
CA ILE A 81 6.66 -18.98 10.80
C ILE A 81 6.81 -17.48 11.04
N SER A 82 7.47 -16.78 10.12
CA SER A 82 7.59 -15.32 10.18
C SER A 82 6.31 -14.66 9.67
N CYS A 83 5.62 -13.95 10.57
CA CYS A 83 4.41 -13.18 10.27
C CYS A 83 4.62 -11.68 10.53
N ALA A 84 5.86 -11.18 10.43
CA ALA A 84 6.20 -9.79 10.75
C ALA A 84 5.78 -8.77 9.65
N GLY A 85 5.17 -9.24 8.57
CA GLY A 85 4.70 -8.40 7.46
C GLY A 85 5.82 -7.94 6.52
N THR A 86 5.44 -7.20 5.46
CA THR A 86 6.32 -6.82 4.34
C THR A 86 7.55 -6.03 4.77
N ILE A 87 7.45 -5.23 5.85
CA ILE A 87 8.56 -4.37 6.30
C ILE A 87 9.50 -5.12 7.26
N LYS A 88 8.96 -5.81 8.25
CA LYS A 88 9.77 -6.39 9.34
C LYS A 88 10.21 -7.82 9.09
N THR A 89 9.53 -8.58 8.21
CA THR A 89 10.02 -9.93 7.80
C THR A 89 11.38 -9.88 7.10
N PRO A 90 11.63 -9.05 6.07
CA PRO A 90 12.95 -9.00 5.45
C PRO A 90 14.03 -8.56 6.45
N GLN A 91 13.75 -7.54 7.27
CA GLN A 91 14.66 -7.15 8.35
C GLN A 91 15.01 -8.32 9.28
N LEU A 92 14.00 -9.06 9.76
CA LEU A 92 14.23 -10.20 10.65
C LEU A 92 15.07 -11.28 9.98
N LEU A 93 14.80 -11.59 8.71
CA LEU A 93 15.57 -12.58 7.94
C LEU A 93 17.03 -12.15 7.78
N GLU A 94 17.27 -10.89 7.40
CA GLU A 94 18.61 -10.35 7.23
C GLU A 94 19.40 -10.34 8.55
N LEU A 95 18.81 -9.87 9.65
CA LEU A 95 19.41 -9.93 10.99
C LEU A 95 19.71 -11.38 11.44
N SER A 96 18.99 -12.35 10.88
CA SER A 96 19.17 -13.78 11.12
C SER A 96 20.21 -14.42 10.19
N GLY A 97 20.79 -13.66 9.26
CA GLY A 97 21.76 -14.14 8.27
C GLY A 97 21.15 -14.75 7.02
N VAL A 98 19.87 -14.50 6.73
CA VAL A 98 19.17 -14.96 5.52
C VAL A 98 18.93 -13.76 4.62
N GLY A 99 19.72 -13.61 3.55
CA GLY A 99 19.68 -12.44 2.67
C GLY A 99 20.86 -12.36 1.72
N ASP A 100 21.09 -11.18 1.13
CA ASP A 100 22.25 -10.92 0.26
C ASP A 100 23.56 -10.91 1.08
N PRO A 101 24.53 -11.79 0.80
CA PRO A 101 25.83 -11.81 1.48
C PRO A 101 26.57 -10.47 1.46
N ALA A 102 26.44 -9.66 0.41
CA ALA A 102 27.08 -8.36 0.32
C ALA A 102 26.50 -7.37 1.35
N ILE A 103 25.17 -7.32 1.48
CA ILE A 103 24.49 -6.50 2.49
C ILE A 103 24.85 -6.99 3.89
N LEU A 104 24.72 -8.30 4.13
CA LEU A 104 24.95 -8.90 5.46
C LEU A 104 26.40 -8.72 5.94
N SER A 105 27.39 -8.96 5.06
CA SER A 105 28.80 -8.84 5.42
C SER A 105 29.21 -7.39 5.71
N SER A 106 28.58 -6.40 5.05
CA SER A 106 28.82 -4.97 5.33
C SER A 106 28.44 -4.57 6.77
N LEU A 107 27.54 -5.33 7.41
CA LEU A 107 27.07 -5.13 8.78
C LEU A 107 27.65 -6.15 9.77
N GLY A 108 28.65 -6.94 9.35
CA GLY A 108 29.27 -7.96 10.19
C GLY A 108 28.37 -9.17 10.49
N ILE A 109 27.30 -9.38 9.71
CA ILE A 109 26.38 -10.50 9.88
C ILE A 109 26.87 -11.68 9.03
N LYS A 110 27.10 -12.83 9.67
CA LYS A 110 27.43 -14.07 8.97
C LYS A 110 26.21 -14.55 8.18
N THR A 111 26.37 -14.74 6.87
CA THR A 111 25.37 -15.38 6.03
C THR A 111 25.17 -16.85 6.44
N VAL A 112 23.92 -17.20 6.69
CA VAL A 112 23.42 -18.56 6.91
C VAL A 112 22.88 -19.12 5.60
N VAL A 113 22.01 -18.35 4.93
CA VAL A 113 21.43 -18.70 3.63
C VAL A 113 21.63 -17.51 2.68
N ASN A 114 22.29 -17.75 1.56
CA ASN A 114 22.42 -16.78 0.48
C ASN A 114 21.08 -16.70 -0.27
N LEU A 115 20.31 -15.66 0.02
CA LEU A 115 19.00 -15.43 -0.58
C LEU A 115 18.85 -13.95 -0.93
N PRO A 116 19.47 -13.47 -2.03
CA PRO A 116 19.55 -12.04 -2.34
C PRO A 116 18.19 -11.42 -2.68
N GLY A 117 17.14 -12.22 -2.87
CA GLY A 117 15.77 -11.72 -3.02
C GLY A 117 15.10 -11.26 -1.72
N VAL A 118 15.70 -11.48 -0.55
CA VAL A 118 15.16 -10.96 0.72
C VAL A 118 15.26 -9.43 0.70
N GLY A 119 14.13 -8.76 0.95
CA GLY A 119 14.05 -7.30 0.93
C GLY A 119 13.76 -6.71 -0.44
N GLU A 120 13.88 -7.48 -1.51
CA GLU A 120 13.76 -7.00 -2.89
C GLU A 120 12.34 -7.12 -3.47
N GLY A 121 12.05 -6.32 -4.50
CA GLY A 121 10.82 -6.43 -5.29
C GLY A 121 9.57 -5.95 -4.55
N VAL A 122 9.73 -4.98 -3.64
CA VAL A 122 8.64 -4.37 -2.87
C VAL A 122 7.73 -3.63 -3.83
N ILE A 123 6.43 -3.94 -3.75
CA ILE A 123 5.39 -3.24 -4.50
C ILE A 123 4.44 -2.63 -3.49
N ASP A 124 4.20 -1.34 -3.65
CA ASP A 124 3.19 -0.62 -2.90
C ASP A 124 2.34 0.22 -3.87
N GLN A 125 1.05 0.32 -3.57
CA GLN A 125 0.09 0.99 -4.42
C GLN A 125 0.19 2.50 -4.21
N VAL A 126 0.44 3.23 -5.30
CA VAL A 126 0.46 4.69 -5.29
C VAL A 126 -0.93 5.23 -5.57
N PHE A 127 -1.31 6.31 -4.88
CA PHE A 127 -2.58 6.98 -5.12
C PHE A 127 -2.48 8.49 -5.01
N PHE A 128 -3.43 9.17 -5.63
CA PHE A 128 -3.67 10.60 -5.43
C PHE A 128 -5.17 10.83 -5.25
N GLY A 129 -5.55 11.97 -4.66
CA GLY A 129 -6.95 12.41 -4.54
C GLY A 129 -7.27 13.54 -5.52
N VAL A 130 -8.54 13.77 -5.83
CA VAL A 130 -9.07 14.97 -6.50
C VAL A 130 -10.29 15.41 -5.72
N SER A 131 -10.20 16.53 -5.03
CA SER A 131 -11.24 17.01 -4.11
C SER A 131 -12.11 18.07 -4.77
N TYR A 132 -13.42 17.89 -4.66
CA TYR A 132 -14.42 18.85 -5.11
C TYR A 132 -15.23 19.34 -3.91
N GLU A 133 -15.50 20.64 -3.84
CA GLU A 133 -16.51 21.17 -2.93
C GLU A 133 -17.90 20.69 -3.37
N LEU A 134 -18.76 20.30 -2.43
CA LEU A 134 -20.15 19.96 -2.72
C LEU A 134 -20.96 21.23 -2.91
N ALA A 135 -21.74 21.28 -3.99
CA ALA A 135 -22.69 22.37 -4.25
C ALA A 135 -23.89 22.35 -3.28
N ASN A 136 -24.18 21.20 -2.68
CA ASN A 136 -25.28 21.00 -1.74
C ASN A 136 -24.75 20.76 -0.32
N SER A 137 -24.87 21.75 0.55
CA SER A 137 -24.43 21.70 1.94
C SER A 137 -25.28 20.79 2.84
N SER A 138 -26.44 20.31 2.36
CA SER A 138 -27.30 19.40 3.12
C SER A 138 -26.81 17.95 3.10
N ILE A 139 -25.90 17.60 2.17
CA ILE A 139 -25.28 16.28 2.12
C ILE A 139 -24.39 16.12 3.36
N VAL A 140 -24.55 15.04 4.12
CA VAL A 140 -23.69 14.73 5.27
C VAL A 140 -22.42 14.03 4.78
N THR A 141 -21.27 14.49 5.29
CA THR A 141 -19.94 14.00 4.92
C THR A 141 -19.07 13.87 6.17
N LEU A 142 -17.93 13.21 6.06
CA LEU A 142 -16.93 13.14 7.13
C LEU A 142 -16.38 14.52 7.52
N ASP A 143 -16.56 15.54 6.66
CA ASP A 143 -16.20 16.92 6.99
C ASP A 143 -17.03 17.49 8.14
N ASP A 144 -18.26 17.01 8.34
CA ASP A 144 -19.15 17.43 9.43
C ASP A 144 -18.57 17.07 10.81
N LEU A 145 -17.72 16.03 10.90
CA LEU A 145 -17.03 15.64 12.13
C LEU A 145 -16.01 16.66 12.62
N ARG A 146 -15.62 17.65 11.79
CA ARG A 146 -14.79 18.78 12.24
C ARG A 146 -15.54 19.74 13.16
N ASN A 147 -16.87 19.71 13.15
CA ASN A 147 -17.68 20.46 14.10
C ASN A 147 -17.78 19.69 15.43
N PRO A 148 -17.28 20.22 16.57
CA PRO A 148 -17.28 19.51 17.84
C PRO A 148 -18.68 19.10 18.31
N LYS A 149 -19.71 19.91 18.05
CA LYS A 149 -21.09 19.57 18.44
C LYS A 149 -21.62 18.37 17.66
N PHE A 150 -21.34 18.34 16.36
CA PHE A 150 -21.74 17.23 15.49
C PHE A 150 -20.97 15.96 15.87
N LEU A 151 -19.65 16.05 16.10
CA LEU A 151 -18.83 14.92 16.55
C LEU A 151 -19.34 14.32 17.86
N THR A 152 -19.64 15.15 18.87
CA THR A 152 -20.20 14.68 20.14
C THR A 152 -21.51 13.95 19.94
N SER A 153 -22.41 14.47 19.10
CA SER A 153 -23.69 13.81 18.79
C SER A 153 -23.48 12.49 18.05
N ALA A 154 -22.57 12.44 17.07
CA ALA A 154 -22.26 11.25 16.30
C ALA A 154 -21.64 10.13 17.17
N LEU A 155 -20.77 10.50 18.11
CA LEU A 155 -20.19 9.56 19.09
C LEU A 155 -21.26 9.03 20.04
N ALA A 156 -22.16 9.89 20.52
CA ALA A 156 -23.26 9.48 21.39
C ALA A 156 -24.23 8.52 20.68
N GLU A 157 -24.58 8.80 19.41
CA GLU A 157 -25.41 7.92 18.59
C GLU A 157 -24.75 6.55 18.40
N TYR A 158 -23.48 6.52 18.02
CA TYR A 158 -22.74 5.27 17.83
C TYR A 158 -22.58 4.48 19.14
N ALA A 159 -22.36 5.16 20.26
CA ALA A 159 -22.25 4.52 21.57
C ALA A 159 -23.58 3.87 21.99
N ALA A 160 -24.70 4.56 21.77
CA ALA A 160 -26.02 4.08 22.15
C ALA A 160 -26.55 2.97 21.22
N ASN A 161 -26.42 3.17 19.91
CA ASN A 161 -27.19 2.41 18.92
C ASN A 161 -26.34 1.68 17.89
N LYS A 162 -25.02 1.92 17.85
CA LYS A 162 -24.13 1.40 16.79
C LYS A 162 -24.54 1.84 15.37
N THR A 163 -25.17 3.01 15.27
CA THR A 163 -25.59 3.64 14.01
C THR A 163 -24.82 4.94 13.75
N GLY A 164 -25.15 5.62 12.65
CA GLY A 164 -24.67 6.97 12.36
C GLY A 164 -23.34 6.99 11.62
N ILE A 165 -22.85 8.20 11.37
CA ILE A 165 -21.68 8.46 10.50
C ILE A 165 -20.39 7.79 11.00
N MET A 166 -20.27 7.46 12.30
CA MET A 166 -19.11 6.75 12.84
C MET A 166 -18.98 5.31 12.33
N THR A 167 -20.02 4.78 11.70
CA THR A 167 -20.04 3.45 11.08
C THR A 167 -19.52 3.45 9.63
N ILE A 168 -19.30 4.63 9.05
CA ILE A 168 -19.00 4.76 7.62
C ILE A 168 -17.55 4.34 7.31
N GLY A 169 -17.39 3.62 6.20
CA GLY A 169 -16.10 3.29 5.60
C GLY A 169 -15.96 3.89 4.21
N VAL A 170 -15.26 3.19 3.31
CA VAL A 170 -15.28 3.52 1.88
C VAL A 170 -16.68 3.24 1.32
N THR A 171 -17.35 4.27 0.80
CA THR A 171 -18.77 4.20 0.40
C THR A 171 -18.99 3.78 -1.05
N GLY A 172 -17.96 3.84 -1.89
CA GLY A 172 -18.05 3.41 -3.28
C GLY A 172 -16.67 3.33 -3.92
N PHE A 173 -16.40 2.21 -4.58
CA PHE A 173 -15.18 2.01 -5.35
C PHE A 173 -15.50 1.30 -6.67
N ALA A 174 -14.62 1.48 -7.65
CA ALA A 174 -14.65 0.76 -8.91
C ALA A 174 -13.24 0.34 -9.29
N LEU A 175 -13.08 -0.90 -9.75
CA LEU A 175 -11.87 -1.36 -10.42
C LEU A 175 -12.00 -1.07 -11.91
N VAL A 176 -11.29 -0.05 -12.37
CA VAL A 176 -11.44 0.48 -13.72
C VAL A 176 -10.36 -0.09 -14.65
N PRO A 177 -10.74 -0.70 -15.78
CA PRO A 177 -9.78 -1.18 -16.78
C PRO A 177 -8.94 -0.05 -17.36
N LEU A 178 -7.67 -0.33 -17.67
CA LEU A 178 -6.75 0.65 -18.25
C LEU A 178 -7.33 1.30 -19.52
N GLN A 179 -7.93 0.52 -20.41
CA GLN A 179 -8.55 1.02 -21.65
C GLN A 179 -9.70 2.01 -21.42
N THR A 180 -10.41 1.92 -20.30
CA THR A 180 -11.50 2.85 -19.96
C THR A 180 -10.93 4.23 -19.62
N ILE A 181 -9.73 4.26 -19.05
CA ILE A 181 -9.05 5.47 -18.60
C ILE A 181 -8.27 6.12 -19.75
N THR A 182 -7.52 5.31 -20.52
CA THR A 182 -6.58 5.81 -21.54
C THR A 182 -7.12 5.71 -22.97
N GLY A 183 -8.15 4.89 -23.20
CA GLY A 183 -8.51 4.41 -24.54
C GLY A 183 -7.67 3.19 -24.97
N PRO A 184 -8.15 2.41 -25.95
CA PRO A 184 -7.57 1.11 -26.32
C PRO A 184 -6.16 1.20 -26.92
N ARG A 185 -5.88 2.27 -27.68
CA ARG A 185 -4.56 2.50 -28.30
C ARG A 185 -3.49 2.67 -27.23
N ASP A 186 -3.69 3.60 -26.29
CA ASP A 186 -2.71 3.89 -25.25
C ASP A 186 -2.61 2.78 -24.21
N ALA A 187 -3.71 2.08 -23.91
CA ALA A 187 -3.68 0.89 -23.06
C ALA A 187 -2.77 -0.19 -23.65
N THR A 188 -2.88 -0.44 -24.96
CA THR A 188 -2.03 -1.40 -25.68
C THR A 188 -0.57 -0.96 -25.66
N ARG A 189 -0.31 0.34 -25.93
CA ARG A 189 1.05 0.89 -25.90
C ARG A 189 1.69 0.74 -24.53
N LEU A 190 1.03 1.19 -23.46
CA LEU A 190 1.52 1.13 -22.09
C LEU A 190 1.81 -0.31 -21.66
N THR A 191 0.90 -1.23 -21.96
CA THR A 191 1.06 -2.66 -21.66
C THR A 191 2.27 -3.26 -22.39
N ASN A 192 2.47 -2.90 -23.67
CA ASN A 192 3.58 -3.44 -24.47
C ASN A 192 4.94 -2.85 -24.07
N VAL A 193 4.98 -1.55 -23.76
CA VAL A 193 6.19 -0.90 -23.22
C VAL A 193 6.64 -1.62 -21.96
N GLN A 194 5.69 -1.91 -21.07
CA GLN A 194 5.99 -2.59 -19.83
C GLN A 194 6.45 -4.03 -20.03
N ALA A 195 5.77 -4.78 -20.90
CA ALA A 195 6.17 -6.14 -21.26
C ALA A 195 7.59 -6.17 -21.84
N ALA A 196 7.95 -5.20 -22.68
CA ALA A 196 9.29 -5.08 -23.23
C ALA A 196 10.33 -4.80 -22.14
N GLN A 197 10.02 -3.93 -21.18
CA GLN A 197 10.90 -3.63 -20.05
C GLN A 197 11.18 -4.87 -19.19
N ILE A 198 10.14 -5.66 -18.88
CA ILE A 198 10.28 -6.91 -18.12
C ILE A 198 11.17 -7.93 -18.87
N ALA A 199 11.02 -8.01 -20.19
CA ALA A 199 11.78 -8.94 -21.01
C ALA A 199 13.28 -8.60 -21.07
N VAL A 200 13.64 -7.31 -21.14
CA VAL A 200 15.03 -6.85 -21.23
C VAL A 200 15.69 -6.58 -19.88
N GLY A 201 14.91 -6.44 -18.81
CA GLY A 201 15.39 -6.10 -17.47
C GLY A 201 16.09 -7.26 -16.74
N ASN A 202 16.82 -6.91 -15.67
CA ASN A 202 17.56 -7.85 -14.83
C ASN A 202 16.71 -8.56 -13.76
N SER A 203 15.43 -8.79 -14.04
CA SER A 203 14.52 -9.49 -13.11
C SER A 203 14.88 -10.97 -13.00
N SER A 204 14.79 -11.51 -11.79
CA SER A 204 14.84 -12.96 -11.52
C SER A 204 13.70 -13.71 -12.24
N ALA A 205 13.83 -15.02 -12.39
CA ALA A 205 12.80 -15.86 -13.02
C ALA A 205 11.43 -15.72 -12.32
N ALA A 206 11.42 -15.73 -10.98
CA ALA A 206 10.18 -15.56 -10.19
C ALA A 206 9.54 -14.18 -10.38
N GLN A 207 10.36 -13.12 -10.49
CA GLN A 207 9.86 -11.79 -10.79
C GLN A 207 9.26 -11.73 -12.21
N LYS A 208 9.91 -12.34 -13.20
CA LYS A 208 9.39 -12.40 -14.58
C LYS A 208 8.05 -13.14 -14.65
N GLU A 209 7.92 -14.29 -13.99
CA GLU A 209 6.66 -15.05 -13.93
C GLU A 209 5.50 -14.24 -13.32
N LYS A 210 5.77 -13.54 -12.21
CA LYS A 210 4.80 -12.62 -11.58
C LYS A 210 4.37 -11.53 -12.56
N TRP A 211 5.31 -10.91 -13.24
CA TRP A 211 5.03 -9.82 -14.17
C TRP A 211 4.28 -10.27 -15.42
N ASP A 212 4.62 -11.44 -15.98
CA ASP A 212 3.92 -12.02 -17.11
C ASP A 212 2.43 -12.26 -16.79
N THR A 213 2.13 -12.68 -15.55
CA THR A 213 0.75 -12.84 -15.08
C THR A 213 -0.02 -11.51 -15.02
N ILE A 214 0.65 -10.42 -14.64
CA ILE A 214 0.05 -9.08 -14.63
C ILE A 214 -0.18 -8.60 -16.07
N ILE A 215 0.84 -8.69 -16.93
CA ILE A 215 0.79 -8.27 -18.35
C ILE A 215 -0.29 -9.04 -19.11
N HIS A 216 -0.37 -10.36 -18.94
CA HIS A 216 -1.42 -11.18 -19.55
C HIS A 216 -2.81 -10.67 -19.16
N GLY A 217 -2.98 -10.32 -17.90
CA GLY A 217 -4.22 -9.73 -17.39
C GLY A 217 -4.57 -8.37 -18.00
N LEU A 218 -3.58 -7.50 -18.20
CA LEU A 218 -3.79 -6.19 -18.82
C LEU A 218 -4.14 -6.28 -20.31
N ARG A 219 -3.72 -7.37 -20.98
CA ARG A 219 -4.13 -7.69 -22.35
C ARG A 219 -5.56 -8.23 -22.46
N ASP A 220 -6.18 -8.59 -21.34
CA ASP A 220 -7.59 -8.97 -21.24
C ASP A 220 -8.39 -7.90 -20.44
N PRO A 221 -8.71 -6.76 -21.06
CA PRO A 221 -9.25 -5.61 -20.36
C PRO A 221 -10.72 -5.77 -19.96
N ALA A 222 -11.39 -6.85 -20.37
CA ALA A 222 -12.75 -7.15 -19.94
C ALA A 222 -12.80 -7.68 -18.50
N HIS A 223 -11.69 -8.21 -17.98
CA HIS A 223 -11.67 -8.94 -16.71
C HIS A 223 -10.72 -8.37 -15.67
N ARG A 224 -9.94 -7.33 -15.99
CA ARG A 224 -8.98 -6.73 -15.04
C ARG A 224 -9.07 -5.20 -14.97
N GLY A 225 -9.38 -4.70 -13.78
CA GLY A 225 -9.16 -3.31 -13.42
C GLY A 225 -7.70 -3.08 -13.02
N LEU A 226 -7.09 -2.00 -13.51
CA LEU A 226 -5.73 -1.59 -13.12
C LEU A 226 -5.75 -0.48 -12.08
N VAL A 227 -6.78 0.37 -12.12
CA VAL A 227 -6.91 1.51 -11.23
C VAL A 227 -8.15 1.35 -10.39
N GLU A 228 -7.98 1.38 -9.08
CA GLU A 228 -9.09 1.51 -8.16
C GLU A 228 -9.44 2.97 -7.98
N MET A 229 -10.66 3.31 -8.36
CA MET A 229 -11.23 4.63 -8.13
C MET A 229 -12.15 4.57 -6.93
N VAL A 230 -11.89 5.42 -5.92
CA VAL A 230 -12.71 5.49 -4.71
C VAL A 230 -13.39 6.84 -4.62
N ALA A 231 -14.68 6.87 -4.31
CA ALA A 231 -15.38 8.08 -3.92
C ALA A 231 -15.41 8.17 -2.39
N PHE A 232 -14.63 9.09 -1.83
CA PHE A 232 -14.51 9.34 -0.40
C PHE A 232 -15.37 10.55 0.00
N PRO A 233 -16.34 10.40 0.91
CA PRO A 233 -17.28 11.45 1.30
C PRO A 233 -16.66 12.42 2.32
N GLY A 234 -15.61 13.12 1.90
CA GLY A 234 -14.94 14.16 2.67
C GLY A 234 -13.74 14.72 1.94
N PHE A 235 -13.10 15.74 2.54
CA PHE A 235 -11.82 16.27 2.05
C PHE A 235 -10.70 15.27 2.35
N PHE A 236 -10.07 14.72 1.31
CA PHE A 236 -9.07 13.65 1.41
C PHE A 236 -7.93 13.85 0.42
N THR A 237 -7.34 15.03 0.48
CA THR A 237 -6.17 15.47 -0.29
C THR A 237 -5.22 16.24 0.62
N THR A 238 -4.00 16.50 0.13
CA THR A 238 -2.91 17.10 0.91
C THR A 238 -2.35 18.39 0.29
N ALA A 239 -2.79 18.79 -0.90
CA ALA A 239 -2.25 19.97 -1.56
C ALA A 239 -2.83 21.27 -0.98
N SER A 240 -4.03 21.22 -0.41
CA SER A 240 -4.61 22.31 0.37
C SER A 240 -5.28 21.81 1.65
N ALA A 241 -5.92 22.72 2.39
CA ALA A 241 -6.64 22.42 3.62
C ALA A 241 -8.16 22.63 3.43
N PRO A 242 -9.01 21.80 4.07
CA PRO A 242 -10.44 21.98 4.03
C PRO A 242 -10.85 23.29 4.71
N VAL A 243 -11.86 23.97 4.17
CA VAL A 243 -12.41 25.19 4.73
C VAL A 243 -13.52 24.86 5.72
N ALA A 244 -13.52 25.52 6.88
CA ALA A 244 -14.53 25.32 7.91
C ALA A 244 -15.95 25.56 7.36
N GLY A 245 -16.87 24.62 7.64
CA GLY A 245 -18.26 24.68 7.19
C GLY A 245 -18.49 24.29 5.73
N LYS A 246 -17.43 24.02 4.96
CA LYS A 246 -17.52 23.45 3.61
C LYS A 246 -17.49 21.92 3.65
N LYS A 247 -18.07 21.30 2.63
CA LYS A 247 -18.20 19.85 2.49
C LYS A 247 -17.65 19.41 1.15
N TYR A 248 -17.11 18.20 1.09
CA TYR A 248 -16.34 17.76 -0.05
C TYR A 248 -16.66 16.32 -0.45
N LEU A 249 -16.44 16.03 -1.72
CA LEU A 249 -16.30 14.67 -2.23
C LEU A 249 -14.92 14.57 -2.88
N THR A 250 -14.15 13.56 -2.47
CA THR A 250 -12.82 13.31 -3.03
C THR A 250 -12.85 12.01 -3.82
N PHE A 251 -12.39 12.07 -5.07
CA PHE A 251 -12.11 10.86 -5.83
C PHE A 251 -10.64 10.50 -5.69
N THR A 252 -10.31 9.27 -5.33
CA THR A 252 -8.93 8.80 -5.40
C THR A 252 -8.70 7.97 -6.66
N GLY A 253 -7.51 8.06 -7.23
CA GLY A 253 -7.02 7.14 -8.24
C GLY A 253 -5.85 6.34 -7.69
N ASN A 254 -6.07 5.05 -7.41
CA ASN A 254 -5.06 4.15 -6.84
C ASN A 254 -4.57 3.17 -7.92
N LEU A 255 -3.26 3.14 -8.18
CA LEU A 255 -2.66 2.21 -9.13
C LEU A 255 -2.39 0.87 -8.43
N HIS A 256 -3.10 -0.19 -8.82
CA HIS A 256 -3.02 -1.50 -8.15
C HIS A 256 -1.78 -2.30 -8.49
N PHE A 257 -1.29 -2.17 -9.72
CA PHE A 257 -0.12 -2.87 -10.22
C PHE A 257 0.91 -1.86 -10.73
N PRO A 258 1.53 -1.06 -9.84
CA PRO A 258 2.65 -0.23 -10.25
C PRO A 258 3.82 -1.12 -10.63
N PHE A 259 4.54 -0.70 -11.66
CA PHE A 259 5.71 -1.40 -12.15
C PHE A 259 7.01 -0.93 -11.47
N SER A 260 6.99 0.23 -10.82
CA SER A 260 8.02 0.63 -9.87
C SER A 260 8.10 -0.39 -8.72
N THR A 261 9.28 -0.97 -8.54
CA THR A 261 9.59 -1.83 -7.40
C THR A 261 10.69 -1.23 -6.55
N GLY A 262 10.51 -1.32 -5.25
CA GLY A 262 11.49 -0.90 -4.26
C GLY A 262 12.19 -2.05 -3.56
N SER A 263 12.91 -1.68 -2.51
CA SER A 263 13.55 -2.61 -1.59
C SER A 263 13.46 -2.17 -0.13
N ILE A 264 13.64 -3.12 0.78
CA ILE A 264 13.66 -2.92 2.23
C ILE A 264 14.83 -3.69 2.81
N HIS A 265 15.84 -2.98 3.31
CA HIS A 265 17.07 -3.58 3.83
C HIS A 265 17.47 -2.98 5.18
N ILE A 266 18.11 -3.80 6.00
CA ILE A 266 18.79 -3.34 7.21
C ILE A 266 19.99 -2.44 6.88
N THR A 267 20.22 -1.47 7.75
CA THR A 267 21.41 -0.60 7.73
C THR A 267 22.24 -0.72 9.01
N SER A 268 21.80 -1.55 9.94
CA SER A 268 22.44 -1.80 11.22
C SER A 268 22.19 -3.25 11.65
N SER A 269 23.13 -3.83 12.37
CA SER A 269 22.94 -5.12 13.06
C SER A 269 22.14 -4.96 14.37
N ASP A 270 21.87 -3.74 14.81
CA ASP A 270 20.96 -3.46 15.93
C ASP A 270 19.51 -3.68 15.49
N PRO A 271 18.80 -4.67 16.06
CA PRO A 271 17.43 -5.00 15.66
C PRO A 271 16.41 -3.89 15.95
N THR A 272 16.76 -2.92 16.80
CA THR A 272 15.87 -1.79 17.15
C THR A 272 15.90 -0.67 16.12
N VAL A 273 16.90 -0.66 15.23
CA VAL A 273 17.00 0.30 14.13
C VAL A 273 16.04 -0.15 13.02
N PRO A 274 15.08 0.68 12.57
CA PRO A 274 14.21 0.33 11.44
C PRO A 274 15.01 0.11 10.15
N PRO A 275 14.55 -0.77 9.24
CA PRO A 275 15.19 -0.92 7.94
C PRO A 275 14.96 0.34 7.11
N VAL A 276 15.83 0.59 6.14
CA VAL A 276 15.56 1.58 5.10
C VAL A 276 14.51 1.00 4.15
N ILE A 277 13.51 1.81 3.84
CA ILE A 277 12.45 1.49 2.88
C ILE A 277 12.66 2.41 1.68
N ASP A 278 13.05 1.84 0.55
CA ASP A 278 13.26 2.55 -0.71
C ASP A 278 12.21 2.08 -1.72
N PRO A 279 11.01 2.69 -1.78
CA PRO A 279 9.93 2.23 -2.64
C PRO A 279 10.14 2.55 -4.12
N ARG A 280 11.06 3.46 -4.46
CA ARG A 280 11.38 3.90 -5.83
C ARG A 280 10.14 4.25 -6.67
N TYR A 281 9.16 4.91 -6.05
CA TYR A 281 7.91 5.26 -6.73
C TYR A 281 8.17 6.02 -8.04
N TYR A 282 7.50 5.60 -9.11
CA TYR A 282 7.62 6.17 -10.46
C TYR A 282 9.00 5.98 -11.12
N GLU A 283 9.94 5.31 -10.46
CA GLU A 283 11.21 4.93 -11.06
C GLU A 283 11.06 3.57 -11.73
N GLN A 284 11.55 3.49 -12.96
CA GLN A 284 11.55 2.30 -13.78
C GLN A 284 12.91 2.27 -14.47
N ASP A 285 13.65 1.18 -14.27
CA ASP A 285 14.90 0.98 -14.99
C ASP A 285 14.57 0.61 -16.44
N PHE A 286 14.71 1.57 -17.35
CA PHE A 286 14.48 1.38 -18.77
C PHE A 286 15.70 0.79 -19.50
N GLY A 287 16.84 0.61 -18.83
CA GLY A 287 18.11 0.47 -19.54
C GLY A 287 18.38 1.66 -20.47
N GLN A 288 19.60 1.76 -20.99
CA GLN A 288 19.97 2.90 -21.85
C GLN A 288 19.16 2.95 -23.16
N PHE A 289 18.82 1.79 -23.72
CA PHE A 289 18.13 1.71 -25.02
C PHE A 289 16.66 2.16 -24.96
N LEU A 290 15.87 1.71 -23.97
CA LEU A 290 14.46 2.15 -23.89
C LEU A 290 14.35 3.59 -23.36
N SER A 291 15.32 4.06 -22.57
CA SER A 291 15.39 5.48 -22.18
C SER A 291 15.49 6.40 -23.41
N TYR A 292 16.30 6.01 -24.40
CA TYR A 292 16.41 6.74 -25.67
C TYR A 292 15.10 6.69 -26.47
N CYS A 293 14.46 5.53 -26.55
CA CYS A 293 13.16 5.37 -27.22
C CYS A 293 12.05 6.23 -26.57
N PHE A 294 12.01 6.32 -25.25
CA PHE A 294 11.05 7.18 -24.53
C PHE A 294 11.19 8.65 -24.89
N TRP A 295 12.45 9.12 -24.92
CA TRP A 295 12.78 10.48 -25.32
C TRP A 295 12.33 10.79 -26.76
N VAL A 296 12.56 9.86 -27.70
CA VAL A 296 12.12 10.00 -29.10
C VAL A 296 10.59 9.94 -29.24
N LEU A 297 9.89 9.20 -28.37
CA LEU A 297 8.43 9.08 -28.37
C LEU A 297 7.70 10.21 -27.64
N ASN A 298 8.42 11.25 -27.17
CA ASN A 298 7.88 12.38 -26.40
C ASN A 298 7.09 11.96 -25.15
N SER A 299 7.36 10.78 -24.59
CA SER A 299 6.83 10.44 -23.26
C SER A 299 7.86 10.85 -22.22
N VAL A 300 7.52 11.86 -21.42
CA VAL A 300 8.41 12.48 -20.42
C VAL A 300 8.37 11.75 -19.07
N ALA A 301 7.53 10.72 -18.95
CA ALA A 301 7.20 10.04 -17.71
C ALA A 301 7.10 8.52 -17.93
N GLY A 302 7.49 7.74 -16.92
CA GLY A 302 7.30 6.30 -16.93
C GLY A 302 5.81 5.89 -16.94
N PRO A 303 5.43 4.69 -17.45
CA PRO A 303 4.09 4.13 -17.51
C PRO A 303 3.24 4.33 -16.27
N ASP A 304 3.75 4.06 -15.06
CA ASP A 304 2.99 4.28 -13.81
C ASP A 304 2.48 5.72 -13.70
N LEU A 305 3.36 6.69 -13.91
CA LEU A 305 3.03 8.10 -13.82
C LEU A 305 2.10 8.52 -14.95
N GLU A 306 2.32 8.00 -16.16
CA GLU A 306 1.44 8.23 -17.30
C GLU A 306 0.00 7.75 -17.02
N VAL A 307 -0.17 6.55 -16.46
CA VAL A 307 -1.48 6.01 -16.05
C VAL A 307 -2.16 6.91 -15.02
N LEU A 308 -1.42 7.43 -14.04
CA LEU A 308 -1.98 8.35 -13.03
C LEU A 308 -2.40 9.69 -13.65
N VAL A 309 -1.67 10.23 -14.63
CA VAL A 309 -2.11 11.43 -15.37
C VAL A 309 -3.43 11.18 -16.09
N TYR A 310 -3.55 10.06 -16.83
CA TYR A 310 -4.81 9.72 -17.48
C TYR A 310 -5.93 9.53 -16.46
N THR A 311 -5.63 8.93 -15.31
CA THR A 311 -6.60 8.73 -14.22
C THR A 311 -7.12 10.07 -13.70
N LEU A 312 -6.26 11.06 -13.51
CA LEU A 312 -6.67 12.39 -13.04
C LEU A 312 -7.59 13.07 -14.05
N LYS A 313 -7.22 13.04 -15.33
CA LYS A 313 -8.04 13.57 -16.43
C LYS A 313 -9.39 12.84 -16.52
N PHE A 314 -9.40 11.53 -16.31
CA PHE A 314 -10.60 10.73 -16.30
C PHE A 314 -11.52 11.11 -15.13
N ILE A 315 -10.99 11.30 -13.92
CA ILE A 315 -11.73 11.80 -12.75
C ILE A 315 -12.36 13.18 -13.05
N ARG A 316 -11.62 14.11 -13.66
CA ARG A 316 -12.16 15.42 -14.07
C ARG A 316 -13.29 15.32 -15.09
N LYS A 317 -13.23 14.35 -15.99
CA LYS A 317 -14.33 14.05 -16.92
C LYS A 317 -15.54 13.49 -16.15
N LEU A 318 -15.32 12.53 -15.26
CA LEU A 318 -16.34 11.90 -14.43
C LEU A 318 -17.10 12.94 -13.56
N ALA A 319 -16.38 13.87 -12.95
CA ALA A 319 -16.98 14.92 -12.12
C ALA A 319 -17.97 15.81 -12.89
N LYS A 320 -17.86 15.87 -14.23
CA LYS A 320 -18.71 16.69 -15.11
C LYS A 320 -19.86 15.91 -15.75
N THR A 321 -20.09 14.65 -15.39
CA THR A 321 -21.15 13.81 -15.98
C THR A 321 -22.25 13.47 -14.98
N GLY A 322 -23.46 13.20 -15.52
CA GLY A 322 -24.58 12.61 -14.79
C GLY A 322 -24.88 13.25 -13.43
N GLY A 323 -25.08 12.41 -12.42
CA GLY A 323 -25.37 12.83 -11.05
C GLY A 323 -24.24 13.62 -10.38
N PHE A 324 -22.98 13.39 -10.76
CA PHE A 324 -21.85 14.13 -10.21
C PHE A 324 -21.90 15.60 -10.59
N LYS A 325 -22.23 15.92 -11.85
CA LYS A 325 -22.41 17.32 -12.29
C LYS A 325 -23.46 18.08 -11.46
N ALA A 326 -24.46 17.37 -10.93
CA ALA A 326 -25.54 17.99 -10.16
C ALA A 326 -25.15 18.28 -8.70
N ILE A 327 -24.13 17.61 -8.15
CA ILE A 327 -23.77 17.71 -6.72
C ILE A 327 -22.38 18.32 -6.48
N LEU A 328 -21.49 18.28 -7.48
CA LEU A 328 -20.12 18.80 -7.36
C LEU A 328 -20.06 20.26 -7.80
N GLY A 329 -19.40 21.07 -6.96
CA GLY A 329 -19.02 22.45 -7.22
C GLY A 329 -17.59 22.54 -7.73
N ALA A 330 -16.82 23.47 -7.18
CA ALA A 330 -15.45 23.74 -7.61
C ALA A 330 -14.49 22.58 -7.30
N GLU A 331 -13.58 22.30 -8.23
CA GLU A 331 -12.39 21.49 -7.95
C GLU A 331 -11.44 22.31 -7.07
N ILE A 332 -11.09 21.77 -5.91
CA ILE A 332 -10.18 22.40 -4.94
C ILE A 332 -8.76 21.90 -5.18
N ASP A 333 -8.58 20.59 -5.16
CA ASP A 333 -7.30 19.92 -5.39
C ASP A 333 -7.44 18.96 -6.58
N PRO A 334 -6.52 18.99 -7.57
CA PRO A 334 -5.33 19.85 -7.65
C PRO A 334 -5.61 21.32 -8.04
N GLY A 335 -6.82 21.61 -8.51
CA GLY A 335 -7.28 22.97 -8.80
C GLY A 335 -6.86 23.51 -10.16
N LEU A 336 -7.25 24.76 -10.43
CA LEU A 336 -7.17 25.38 -11.77
C LEU A 336 -5.74 25.59 -12.29
N ARG A 337 -4.72 25.60 -11.43
CA ARG A 337 -3.31 25.81 -11.84
C ARG A 337 -2.64 24.55 -12.39
N VAL A 338 -3.22 23.38 -12.17
CA VAL A 338 -2.65 22.09 -12.58
C VAL A 338 -3.46 21.56 -13.74
N GLN A 339 -3.05 21.85 -14.98
CA GLN A 339 -3.83 21.50 -16.18
C GLN A 339 -3.05 20.62 -17.16
N SER A 340 -1.79 20.96 -17.43
CA SER A 340 -0.97 20.20 -18.36
C SER A 340 -0.44 18.90 -17.74
N ASP A 341 -0.02 17.95 -18.58
CA ASP A 341 0.56 16.68 -18.11
C ASP A 341 1.79 16.92 -17.24
N PRO A 342 2.75 17.80 -17.59
CA PRO A 342 3.86 18.16 -16.71
C PRO A 342 3.42 18.74 -15.36
N ASP A 343 2.38 19.58 -15.32
CA ASP A 343 1.86 20.12 -14.06
C ASP A 343 1.28 19.00 -13.19
N ILE A 344 0.44 18.15 -13.78
CA ILE A 344 -0.21 17.03 -13.08
C ILE A 344 0.85 16.11 -12.49
N GLN A 345 1.93 15.84 -13.23
CA GLN A 345 3.02 14.99 -12.78
C GLN A 345 3.86 15.63 -11.69
N GLY A 346 4.44 16.81 -11.97
CA GLY A 346 5.49 17.40 -11.14
C GLY A 346 4.95 18.24 -9.98
N ILE A 347 3.82 18.92 -10.17
CA ILE A 347 3.25 19.80 -9.15
C ILE A 347 2.32 19.03 -8.22
N TYR A 348 1.70 17.94 -8.69
CA TYR A 348 0.66 17.23 -7.93
C TYR A 348 0.98 15.78 -7.60
N ILE A 349 1.07 14.88 -8.58
CA ILE A 349 1.20 13.43 -8.31
C ILE A 349 2.49 13.09 -7.55
N LYS A 350 3.61 13.75 -7.89
CA LYS A 350 4.92 13.50 -7.24
C LYS A 350 5.11 14.21 -5.89
N LYS A 351 4.17 15.04 -5.45
CA LYS A 351 4.29 15.87 -4.24
C LYS A 351 3.62 15.23 -3.04
#